data_AF-V8CXB3-F1
#
_entry.id   AF-V8CXB3-F1
#
_cell.length_a   1.000
_cell.length_b   1.000
_cell.length_c   1.000
_cell.angle_alpha   90.00
_cell.angle_beta   90.00
_cell.angle_gamma   90.00
#
_symmetry.space_group_name_H-M   'P 1'
#
loop_
_entity.id
_entity.type
_entity.pdbx_description
1 polymer ?
#
loop_
_entity_poly.entity_id
_entity_poly.type
_entity_poly.pdbx_seq_one_letter_code
_entity_poly.pdbx_strand_id
1 'polypeptide(L)' 'MAQPNLGKRKEHMVRVPEPVDVPELAAHAGYSQVSRYVADLLCDIAGRSDLKVGPDLVKEGQLPLTA' A
#
# COMPACT_ATOMS: atom_id res chain seq x y z
N MET A 1 -7.38 8.53 15.50
CA MET A 1 -6.05 8.77 16.10
C MET A 1 -5.01 8.46 15.04
N ALA A 2 -4.17 9.43 14.67
CA ALA A 2 -3.06 9.20 13.73
C ALA A 2 -2.04 8.29 14.40
N GLN A 3 -1.82 7.08 13.88
CA GLN A 3 -0.73 6.21 14.36
C GLN A 3 0.61 6.78 13.86
N PRO A 4 1.54 7.22 14.74
CA PRO A 4 2.70 8.00 14.30
C PRO A 4 3.81 7.18 13.65
N ASN A 5 3.77 5.85 13.71
CA ASN A 5 4.66 4.99 12.92
C ASN A 5 4.04 3.61 12.70
N LEU A 6 4.34 3.00 11.55
CA LEU A 6 3.98 1.61 11.20
C LEU A 6 4.91 0.58 11.88
N GLY A 7 5.49 0.93 13.03
CA GLY A 7 6.54 0.16 13.68
C GLY A 7 7.91 0.29 13.01
N LYS A 8 8.83 -0.61 13.40
CA LYS A 8 10.20 -0.66 12.86
C LYS A 8 10.17 -1.19 11.44
N ARG A 9 10.84 -0.48 10.51
CA ARG A 9 11.06 -0.97 9.15
C ARG A 9 11.88 -2.27 9.18
N LYS A 10 11.48 -3.23 8.35
CA LYS A 10 12.22 -4.46 8.10
C LYS A 10 12.36 -4.62 6.59
N GLU A 11 13.54 -5.04 6.16
CA GLU A 11 13.83 -5.29 4.75
C GLU A 11 14.05 -6.79 4.54
N HIS A 12 13.45 -7.32 3.50
CA HIS A 12 13.59 -8.71 3.10
C HIS A 12 13.95 -8.76 1.62
N MET A 13 15.10 -9.34 1.29
CA MET A 13 15.50 -9.58 -0.08
C MET A 13 15.09 -10.99 -0.48
N VAL A 14 14.36 -11.12 -1.59
CA VAL A 14 13.80 -12.39 -2.06
C VAL A 14 14.13 -12.57 -3.53
N ARG A 15 14.38 -13.82 -3.94
CA ARG A 15 14.53 -14.18 -5.36
C ARG A 15 13.18 -14.61 -5.91
N VAL A 16 12.80 -14.08 -7.05
CA VAL A 16 11.59 -14.48 -7.79
C VAL A 16 11.97 -15.36 -8.99
N PRO A 17 11.22 -16.42 -9.31
CA PRO A 17 11.52 -17.31 -10.44
C PRO A 17 11.47 -16.61 -11.79
N GLU A 18 10.55 -15.66 -11.96
CA GLU A 18 10.40 -14.80 -13.13
C GLU A 18 10.41 -13.33 -12.72
N PRO A 19 10.88 -12.42 -13.58
CA PRO A 19 10.79 -10.98 -13.31
C PRO A 19 9.33 -10.56 -13.13
N VAL A 20 9.01 -10.00 -11.96
CA VAL A 20 7.70 -9.42 -11.68
C VAL A 20 7.85 -7.91 -11.62
N ASP A 21 7.08 -7.19 -12.45
CA ASP A 21 7.00 -5.73 -12.39
C ASP A 21 6.07 -5.29 -11.24
N VAL A 22 6.63 -5.27 -10.03
CA VAL A 22 5.90 -4.84 -8.83
C VAL A 22 5.43 -3.37 -8.92
N PRO A 23 6.22 -2.42 -9.48
CA PRO A 23 5.74 -1.08 -9.78
C PRO A 23 4.47 -1.02 -10.62
N GLU A 24 4.41 -1.77 -11.73
CA GLU A 24 3.24 -1.83 -12.60
C GLU A 24 2.01 -2.40 -11.87
N LEU A 25 2.20 -3.49 -11.11
CA LEU A 25 1.12 -4.06 -10.28
C LEU A 25 0.59 -3.08 -9.24
N ALA A 26 1.48 -2.34 -8.56
CA ALA A 26 1.08 -1.32 -7.59
C ALA A 26 0.27 -0.19 -8.26
N ALA A 27 0.71 0.27 -9.42
CA ALA A 27 0.01 1.30 -10.18
C ALA A 27 -1.39 0.84 -10.63
N HIS A 28 -1.51 -0.38 -11.17
CA HIS A 28 -2.82 -0.95 -11.53
C HIS A 28 -3.75 -1.12 -10.33
N ALA A 29 -3.21 -1.42 -9.16
CA ALA A 29 -3.96 -1.52 -7.91
C ALA A 29 -4.30 -0.14 -7.30
N GLY A 30 -3.89 0.97 -7.90
CA GLY A 30 -4.20 2.33 -7.43
C GLY A 30 -3.28 2.83 -6.31
N TYR A 31 -2.10 2.26 -6.15
CA TYR A 31 -1.10 2.68 -5.18
C TYR A 31 -0.01 3.54 -5.84
N SER A 32 0.29 4.69 -5.24
CA SER A 32 1.40 5.57 -5.61
C SER A 32 2.76 5.06 -5.13
N GLN A 33 2.78 4.13 -4.17
CA GLN A 33 4.00 3.59 -3.56
C GLN A 33 3.95 2.07 -3.50
N VAL A 34 4.96 1.42 -4.10
CA VAL A 34 5.14 -0.04 -4.08
C VAL A 34 5.20 -0.60 -2.66
N SER A 35 5.85 0.11 -1.74
CA SER A 35 5.96 -0.32 -0.34
C SER A 35 4.60 -0.41 0.37
N ARG A 36 3.65 0.48 0.04
CA ARG A 36 2.28 0.43 0.58
C ARG A 36 1.50 -0.73 -0.01
N TYR A 37 1.59 -0.90 -1.33
CA TYR A 37 0.95 -2.01 -2.03
C TYR A 37 1.40 -3.37 -1.46
N VAL A 38 2.72 -3.56 -1.32
CA VAL A 38 3.28 -4.81 -0.75
C VAL A 38 2.89 -4.99 0.71
N ALA A 39 2.89 -3.93 1.53
CA ALA A 39 2.47 -4.02 2.93
C ALA A 39 1.01 -4.46 3.06
N ASP A 40 0.11 -3.90 2.26
CA ASP A 40 -1.31 -4.26 2.26
C ASP A 40 -1.52 -5.70 1.75
N LEU A 41 -0.78 -6.12 0.72
CA LEU A 41 -0.81 -7.50 0.21
C LEU A 41 -0.35 -8.50 1.28
N LEU A 42 0.69 -8.19 2.05
CA LEU A 42 1.11 -9.01 3.18
C LEU A 42 0.06 -9.04 4.30
N CYS A 43 -0.62 -7.92 4.56
CA CYS A 43 -1.71 -7.87 5.53
C CYS A 43 -2.90 -8.74 5.08
N ASP A 44 -3.25 -8.73 3.79
CA ASP A 44 -4.29 -9.60 3.23
C ASP A 44 -3.94 -11.08 3.39
N ILE A 45 -2.72 -11.47 3.03
CA ILE A 45 -2.23 -12.86 3.18
C ILE A 45 -2.24 -13.28 4.66
N ALA A 46 -1.91 -12.37 5.57
CA ALA A 46 -1.93 -12.61 7.01
C ALA A 46 -3.33 -12.55 7.65
N GLY A 47 -4.39 -12.23 6.89
CA GLY A 47 -5.74 -12.03 7.41
C GLY A 47 -5.88 -10.82 8.34
N ARG A 48 -5.00 -9.83 8.21
CA ARG A 48 -4.92 -8.60 9.01
C ARG A 48 -5.42 -7.38 8.24
N SER A 49 -6.63 -7.48 7.68
CA SER A 49 -7.25 -6.39 6.93
C SER A 49 -7.45 -5.11 7.76
N ASP A 50 -7.45 -5.23 9.10
CA ASP A 50 -7.51 -4.13 10.06
C ASP A 50 -6.29 -3.19 9.99
N LEU A 51 -5.16 -3.67 9.47
CA LEU A 51 -3.92 -2.91 9.38
C LEU A 51 -3.68 -2.26 8.01
N LYS A 52 -4.58 -2.50 7.05
CA LYS A 52 -4.43 -1.99 5.68
C LYS A 52 -4.61 -0.49 5.64
N VAL A 53 -3.82 0.17 4.79
CA VAL A 53 -3.99 1.59 4.48
C VAL A 53 -4.96 1.78 3.32
N GLY A 54 -4.89 0.91 2.32
CA GLY A 54 -5.66 0.99 1.09
C GLY A 54 -4.99 1.82 -0.02
N PRO A 55 -5.52 1.75 -1.25
CA PRO A 55 -5.02 2.50 -2.39
C PRO A 55 -5.26 4.01 -2.24
N ASP A 56 -4.44 4.83 -2.89
CA ASP A 56 -4.48 6.29 -2.74
C ASP A 56 -5.73 6.91 -3.40
N LEU A 57 -6.42 6.18 -4.28
CA LEU A 57 -7.59 6.65 -5.02
C LEU A 57 -8.89 6.71 -4.21
N VAL A 58 -8.89 6.39 -2.92
CA VAL A 58 -10.05 6.65 -2.05
C VAL A 58 -9.97 8.06 -1.47
N LYS A 59 -10.17 9.07 -2.33
CA LYS A 59 -10.59 10.40 -1.89
C LYS A 59 -11.85 10.83 -2.65
N GLU A 60 -12.92 10.05 -2.51
CA GLU A 60 -14.25 10.68 -2.55
C GLU A 60 -14.39 11.54 -1.30
N GLY A 61 -14.26 12.87 -1.43
CA GLY A 61 -14.57 13.80 -0.34
C GLY A 61 -13.61 14.95 -0.10
N GLN A 62 -12.68 15.29 -1.00
CA GLN A 62 -12.07 16.63 -0.95
C GLN A 62 -13.04 17.64 -1.56
N LEU A 63 -13.83 18.26 -0.67
CA LEU A 63 -14.71 19.40 -0.92
C LEU A 63 -14.04 20.40 -1.89
N PRO A 64 -14.78 20.97 -2.86
CA PRO A 64 -14.23 22.02 -3.70
C PRO A 64 -13.83 23.18 -2.78
N LEU A 65 -12.56 23.57 -2.85
CA LEU A 65 -12.11 24.85 -2.33
C LEU A 65 -12.87 25.93 -3.09
N THR A 66 -13.98 26.39 -2.52
CA THR A 66 -14.73 27.54 -3.02
C THR A 66 -13.84 28.77 -2.97
N ALA A 67 -13.68 29.35 -4.16
CA ALA A 67 -13.24 30.70 -4.57
C ALA A 67 -12.72 31.67 -3.51
#